data_AF-A0ABD0PZP1-F1
#
_entry.id   AF-A0ABD0PZP1-F1
#
_cell.length_a   1.000
_cell.length_b   1.000
_cell.length_c   1.000
_cell.angle_alpha   90.00
_cell.angle_beta   90.00
_cell.angle_gamma   90.00
#
_symmetry.space_group_name_H-M   'P 1'
#
loop_
_entity.id
_entity.type
_entity.pdbx_description
1 polymer ?
#
loop_
_entity_poly.entity_id
_entity_poly.type
_entity_poly.pdbx_seq_one_letter_code
_entity_poly.pdbx_strand_id
1 'polypeptide(L)' 'FEKGRIYSYIGEVVVSVNPYRAMNIYGRDTIEQYKGRELYERPPHLFAIADAAYKAMKRRNKDTCIVIS' A
#
# COMPACT_ATOMS: atom_id res chain seq x y z
N PHE A 1 15.62 -10.49 -9.12
CA PHE A 1 14.81 -10.52 -7.87
C PHE A 1 15.71 -10.25 -6.65
N GLU A 2 16.49 -9.16 -6.65
CA GLU A 2 17.67 -9.04 -5.75
C GLU A 2 17.46 -8.23 -4.46
N LYS A 3 16.25 -7.78 -4.10
CA LYS A 3 16.09 -6.84 -2.96
C LYS A 3 15.08 -7.21 -1.89
N GLY A 4 14.54 -8.44 -1.88
CA GLY A 4 13.56 -8.85 -0.85
C GLY A 4 12.31 -7.96 -0.78
N ARG A 5 12.08 -7.13 -1.82
CA ARG A 5 10.92 -6.25 -1.94
C ARG A 5 9.80 -7.06 -2.56
N ILE A 6 8.76 -7.30 -1.77
CA ILE A 6 7.59 -8.02 -2.25
C ILE A 6 6.57 -7.11 -2.93
N TYR A 7 6.71 -5.79 -2.81
CA TYR A 7 5.82 -4.83 -3.45
C TYR A 7 6.57 -3.97 -4.44
N SER A 8 5.92 -3.66 -5.56
CA SER A 8 6.38 -2.69 -6.54
C SER A 8 5.20 -1.87 -7.05
N TYR A 9 5.38 -0.55 -7.20
CA TYR A 9 4.39 0.28 -7.88
C TYR A 9 4.49 0.09 -9.39
N ILE A 10 3.34 0.00 -10.05
CA ILE A 10 3.18 0.10 -11.50
C ILE A 10 2.03 1.09 -11.73
N GLY A 11 2.38 2.37 -11.83
CA GLY A 11 1.39 3.45 -11.83
C GLY A 11 0.54 3.43 -10.56
N GLU A 12 -0.78 3.51 -10.72
CA GLU A 12 -1.74 3.49 -9.60
C GLU A 12 -1.94 2.09 -8.98
N VAL A 13 -1.26 1.06 -9.49
CA VAL A 13 -1.37 -0.33 -9.01
C VAL A 13 -0.13 -0.73 -8.22
N VAL A 14 -0.32 -1.58 -7.21
CA VAL A 14 0.79 -2.27 -6.52
C VAL A 14 0.80 -3.73 -6.96
N VAL A 15 1.93 -4.16 -7.51
CA VAL A 15 2.22 -5.57 -7.73
C VAL A 15 2.85 -6.14 -6.48
N SER A 16 2.28 -7.24 -5.98
CA SER A 16 2.80 -7.98 -4.85
C SER A 16 3.29 -9.37 -5.26
N VAL A 17 4.42 -9.80 -4.70
CA VAL A 17 4.98 -11.15 -4.88
C VAL A 17 4.92 -11.87 -3.54
N ASN A 18 4.20 -13.00 -3.47
CA ASN A 18 4.06 -13.74 -2.22
C ASN A 18 5.42 -14.32 -1.78
N PRO A 19 5.93 -13.95 -0.58
CA PRO A 19 7.20 -14.46 -0.08
C PRO A 19 7.09 -15.86 0.57
N TYR A 20 5.88 -16.43 0.66
CA TYR A 20 5.59 -17.72 1.31
C TYR A 20 6.10 -17.84 2.76
N ARG A 21 6.27 -16.70 3.44
CA ARG A 21 6.71 -16.61 4.84
C ARG A 21 6.07 -15.41 5.52
N ALA A 22 5.91 -15.49 6.84
CA ALA A 22 5.50 -14.35 7.64
C ALA A 22 6.59 -13.27 7.61
N MET A 23 6.18 -12.01 7.52
CA MET A 23 7.08 -10.86 7.52
C MET A 23 6.58 -9.80 8.50
N ASN A 24 7.51 -9.17 9.21
CA ASN A 24 7.21 -8.16 10.24
C ASN A 24 6.93 -6.76 9.67
N ILE A 25 6.34 -6.68 8.47
CA ILE A 25 6.08 -5.41 7.75
C ILE A 25 4.67 -4.85 7.98
N TYR A 26 3.81 -5.59 8.67
CA TYR A 26 2.42 -5.20 8.95
C TYR A 26 2.22 -4.66 10.37
N GLY A 27 3.30 -4.21 11.01
CA GLY A 27 3.27 -3.67 12.38
C GLY A 27 2.59 -2.31 12.47
N ARG A 28 2.25 -1.90 13.69
CA ARG A 28 1.67 -0.58 13.97
C ARG A 28 2.58 0.56 13.52
N ASP A 29 3.89 0.44 13.74
CA ASP A 29 4.87 1.44 13.33
C ASP A 29 4.82 1.68 11.81
N THR A 30 4.63 0.62 11.03
CA THR A 30 4.48 0.73 9.58
C THR A 30 3.16 1.42 9.22
N ILE A 31 2.05 1.12 9.89
CA ILE A 31 0.77 1.82 9.65
C ILE A 31 0.95 3.34 9.85
N GLU A 32 1.57 3.75 10.94
CA GLU A 32 1.79 5.17 11.25
C GLU A 32 2.70 5.86 10.24
N GLN A 33 3.69 5.16 9.70
CA GLN A 33 4.58 5.71 8.66
C GLN A 33 3.87 5.99 7.34
N TYR A 34 2.80 5.27 7.02
CA TYR A 34 2.06 5.38 5.76
C TYR A 34 0.78 6.21 5.87
N LYS A 35 0.24 6.37 7.09
CA LYS A 35 -0.96 7.17 7.35
C LYS A 35 -0.76 8.63 6.96
N GLY A 36 -1.67 9.18 6.16
CA GLY A 36 -1.65 10.58 5.77
C GLY A 36 -0.57 10.96 4.74
N ARG A 37 0.21 10.01 4.24
CA ARG A 37 1.28 10.23 3.24
C ARG A 37 0.74 10.12 1.82
N GLU A 38 1.40 10.76 0.87
CA GLU A 38 1.03 10.63 -0.55
C GLU A 38 1.62 9.35 -1.16
N LEU A 39 0.99 8.87 -2.24
CA LEU A 39 1.53 7.76 -3.02
C LEU A 39 2.93 8.15 -3.52
N TYR A 40 3.88 7.20 -3.54
CA TYR A 40 5.30 7.40 -3.87
C TYR A 40 6.17 8.15 -2.85
N GLU A 41 5.61 8.77 -1.80
CA GLU A 41 6.42 9.37 -0.71
C GLU A 41 7.11 8.27 0.12
N ARG A 42 6.51 7.08 0.15
CA ARG A 42 7.01 5.89 0.85
C ARG A 42 7.20 4.71 -0.10
N PRO A 43 8.05 3.73 0.27
CA PRO A 43 8.22 2.51 -0.51
C PRO A 43 6.89 1.81 -0.79
N PRO A 44 6.77 1.04 -1.87
CA PRO A 44 5.54 0.32 -2.21
C PRO A 44 5.07 -0.57 -1.07
N HIS A 45 3.82 -0.37 -0.67
CA HIS A 45 3.17 -1.11 0.42
C HIS A 45 1.65 -1.04 0.30
N LEU A 46 0.95 -2.07 0.79
CA LEU A 46 -0.52 -2.11 0.85
C LEU A 46 -1.13 -0.93 1.60
N PHE A 47 -0.47 -0.49 2.68
CA PHE A 47 -0.96 0.64 3.49
C PHE A 47 -0.99 1.96 2.72
N ALA A 48 -0.11 2.16 1.75
CA ALA A 48 -0.17 3.35 0.89
C ALA A 48 -1.45 3.36 0.04
N ILE A 49 -1.84 2.21 -0.51
CA ILE A 49 -3.05 2.05 -1.32
C ILE A 49 -4.31 2.19 -0.46
N ALA A 50 -4.30 1.62 0.74
CA ALA A 50 -5.39 1.76 1.70
C ALA A 50 -5.59 3.23 2.13
N ASP A 51 -4.52 3.95 2.47
CA ASP A 51 -4.59 5.37 2.85
C ASP A 51 -5.07 6.24 1.68
N ALA A 52 -4.55 5.98 0.47
CA ALA A 52 -4.99 6.67 -0.74
C ALA A 52 -6.48 6.42 -1.05
N ALA A 53 -6.95 5.18 -0.94
CA ALA A 53 -8.36 4.84 -1.14
C ALA A 53 -9.27 5.50 -0.09
N TYR A 54 -8.82 5.54 1.16
CA TYR A 54 -9.53 6.20 2.26
C TYR A 54 -9.59 7.73 2.07
N LYS A 55 -8.46 8.37 1.73
CA LYS A 55 -8.40 9.80 1.39
C LYS A 55 -9.29 10.13 0.20
N ALA A 56 -9.26 9.31 -0.85
CA ALA A 56 -10.09 9.49 -2.04
C ALA A 56 -11.58 9.41 -1.70
N MET A 57 -11.99 8.42 -0.89
CA MET A 57 -13.36 8.28 -0.39
C MET A 57 -13.78 9.53 0.39
N LYS A 58 -12.96 9.98 1.35
CA LYS A 58 -13.24 11.16 2.18
C LYS A 58 -13.30 12.47 1.36
N ARG A 59 -12.42 12.63 0.37
CA ARG A 59 -12.35 13.84 -0.47
C ARG A 59 -13.45 13.92 -1.50
N ARG A 60 -13.81 12.79 -2.12
CA ARG A 60 -14.81 12.72 -3.20
C ARG A 60 -16.22 12.40 -2.70
N ASN A 61 -16.35 12.04 -1.41
CA ASN A 61 -17.60 11.58 -0.79
C ASN A 61 -18.30 10.49 -1.63
N LYS A 62 -17.50 9.57 -2.17
CA LYS A 62 -17.95 8.50 -3.05
C LYS A 62 -17.20 7.22 -2.69
N ASP A 63 -17.90 6.10 -2.79
CA ASP A 63 -17.34 4.79 -2.47
C ASP A 63 -16.15 4.47 -3.38
N THR A 64 -15.10 3.91 -2.77
CA THR A 64 -13.90 3.42 -3.44
C THR A 64 -13.79 1.91 -3.22
N CYS A 65 -13.23 1.21 -4.21
CA CYS A 65 -12.96 -0.21 -4.10
C CYS A 65 -11.48 -0.49 -4.35
N ILE A 66 -10.96 -1.56 -3.74
CA ILE A 66 -9.64 -2.10 -4.01
C ILE A 66 -9.86 -3.49 -4.58
N VAL A 67 -9.37 -3.74 -5.79
CA VAL A 67 -9.44 -5.05 -6.44
C VAL A 67 -8.10 -5.73 -6.26
N ILE A 68 -8.12 -6.96 -5.72
CA ILE A 68 -6.94 -7.82 -5.55
C ILE A 68 -7.14 -9.02 -6.48
N SER A 69 -6.16 -9.28 -7.35
CA SER A 69 -6.15 -10.38 -8.32
C SER A 69 -4.87 -11.20 -8.22
#